data_AF-A0A210PKE1-F1
#
_entry.id   AF-A0A210PKE1-F1
#
_cell.length_a   1.000
_cell.length_b   1.000
_cell.length_c   1.000
_cell.angle_alpha   90.00
_cell.angle_beta   90.00
_cell.angle_gamma   90.00
#
_symmetry.space_group_name_H-M   'P 1'
#
loop_
_entity.id
_entity.type
_entity.pdbx_description
1 polymer ?
#
loop_
_entity_poly.entity_id
_entity_poly.type
_entity_poly.pdbx_seq_one_letter_code
_entity_poly.pdbx_strand_id
1 'polypeptide(L)' 'MKERFSDKDVPVVASRELNFTKEEESESLVEFAQRIQTISGDGFAHADTTTRNQITTETFLQGCREKMVAHRAMERNP' A
#
# COMPACT_ATOMS: atom_id res chain seq x y z
N MET A 1 23.66 18.92 -2.99
CA MET A 1 22.95 17.67 -2.65
C MET A 1 21.46 17.91 -2.90
N LYS A 2 20.98 17.57 -4.09
CA LYS A 2 19.61 17.81 -4.64
C LYS A 2 19.59 17.05 -5.98
N GLU A 3 18.66 16.19 -6.38
CA GLU A 3 17.42 15.59 -5.87
C GLU A 3 17.48 14.15 -6.39
N ARG A 4 17.20 13.12 -5.57
CA ARG A 4 17.40 11.72 -6.01
C ARG A 4 16.28 11.18 -6.91
N PHE A 5 15.16 11.92 -7.00
CA PHE A 5 14.04 11.64 -7.90
C PHE A 5 13.44 12.99 -8.31
N SER A 6 13.03 13.13 -9.58
CA SER A 6 12.21 14.27 -10.00
C SER A 6 10.84 14.15 -9.34
N ASP A 7 10.15 15.25 -9.04
CA ASP A 7 8.76 15.23 -8.54
C ASP A 7 7.83 14.41 -9.46
N LYS A 8 8.20 14.27 -10.74
CA LYS A 8 7.48 13.44 -11.73
C LYS A 8 7.62 11.93 -11.48
N ASP A 9 8.67 11.50 -10.81
CA ASP A 9 8.97 10.08 -10.53
C ASP A 9 8.33 9.62 -9.22
N VAL A 10 7.95 10.54 -8.33
CA VAL A 10 7.40 10.27 -7.00
C VAL A 10 6.16 9.36 -7.05
N PRO A 11 5.14 9.60 -7.91
CA PRO A 11 3.98 8.72 -7.99
C PRO A 11 4.31 7.32 -8.54
N VAL A 12 5.31 7.23 -9.43
CA VAL A 12 5.73 5.96 -10.03
C VAL A 12 6.43 5.08 -9.00
N VAL A 13 7.34 5.66 -8.22
CA VAL A 13 8.03 4.97 -7.13
C VAL A 13 7.03 4.50 -6.07
N ALA A 14 6.13 5.38 -5.63
CA ALA A 14 5.12 5.04 -4.64
C ALA A 14 4.15 3.96 -5.13
N SER A 15 3.68 4.03 -6.39
CA SER A 15 2.85 2.99 -6.97
C SER A 15 3.55 1.63 -6.98
N ARG A 16 4.85 1.61 -7.33
CA ARG A 16 5.65 0.38 -7.27
C ARG A 16 5.77 -0.15 -5.85
N GLU A 17 6.03 0.71 -4.87
CA GLU A 17 6.15 0.33 -3.46
C GLU A 17 4.83 -0.25 -2.92
N LEU A 18 3.71 0.41 -3.17
CA LEU A 18 2.37 -0.05 -2.77
C LEU A 18 2.04 -1.42 -3.36
N ASN A 19 2.38 -1.67 -4.63
CA ASN A 19 2.13 -2.96 -5.29
C ASN A 19 2.83 -4.16 -4.63
N PHE A 20 3.96 -3.94 -3.96
CA PHE A 20 4.71 -4.99 -3.27
C PHE A 20 4.50 -4.98 -1.75
N THR A 21 3.78 -3.98 -1.23
CA THR A 21 3.54 -3.81 0.19
C THR A 21 2.56 -4.88 0.70
N LYS A 22 2.99 -5.62 1.71
CA LYS A 22 2.20 -6.64 2.42
C LYS A 22 2.38 -6.47 3.91
N GLU A 23 1.36 -6.86 4.67
CA GLU A 23 1.41 -6.92 6.14
C GLU A 23 2.50 -7.91 6.56
N GLU A 24 3.46 -7.45 7.36
CA GLU A 24 4.54 -8.30 7.87
C GLU A 24 4.05 -9.20 9.03
N GLU A 25 4.79 -10.27 9.34
CA GLU A 25 4.40 -11.19 10.42
C GLU A 25 4.38 -10.52 11.79
N SER A 26 5.34 -9.62 12.05
CA SER A 26 5.47 -8.88 13.31
C SER A 26 4.72 -7.55 13.34
N GLU A 27 4.12 -7.13 12.23
CA GLU A 27 3.42 -5.84 12.10
C GLU A 27 1.98 -5.99 12.57
N SER A 28 1.48 -5.01 13.34
CA SER A 28 0.06 -4.89 13.65
C SER A 28 -0.72 -4.28 12.49
N LEU A 29 -2.03 -4.54 12.42
CA LEU A 29 -2.90 -3.94 11.39
C LEU A 29 -2.85 -2.40 11.37
N VAL A 30 -2.66 -1.78 12.53
CA VAL A 30 -2.57 -0.31 12.64
C VAL A 30 -1.27 0.20 12.03
N GLU A 31 -0.14 -0.44 12.34
CA GLU A 31 1.16 -0.10 11.76
C GLU A 31 1.16 -0.29 10.24
N PHE A 32 0.55 -1.38 9.76
CA PHE A 32 0.39 -1.64 8.34
C PHE A 32 -0.44 -0.56 7.64
N ALA A 33 -1.58 -0.18 8.22
CA ALA A 33 -2.42 0.89 7.69
C ALA A 33 -1.67 2.24 7.65
N GLN A 34 -0.92 2.56 8.70
CA GLN A 34 -0.12 3.80 8.78
C GLN A 34 1.00 3.84 7.74
N ARG A 35 1.67 2.71 7.49
CA ARG A 35 2.71 2.61 6.48
C ARG A 35 2.15 2.87 5.08
N ILE A 36 1.02 2.26 4.73
CA ILE A 36 0.35 2.50 3.45
C ILE A 36 -0.11 3.95 3.33
N GLN A 37 -0.68 4.54 4.39
CA GLN A 37 -1.09 5.96 4.40
C GLN A 37 0.10 6.91 4.18
N THR A 38 1.27 6.57 4.72
CA THR A 38 2.49 7.37 4.54
C THR A 38 2.95 7.32 3.08
N ILE A 39 3.07 6.11 2.50
CA ILE A 39 3.48 5.92 1.10
C ILE A 39 2.49 6.59 0.14
N SER A 40 1.18 6.45 0.38
CA SER A 40 0.16 7.05 -0.48
C SER A 40 0.08 8.58 -0.31
N GLY A 41 0.31 9.08 0.90
CA GLY A 41 0.36 10.51 1.21
C GLY A 41 1.52 11.20 0.49
N ASP A 42 2.71 10.63 0.58
CA ASP A 42 3.92 11.17 -0.05
C ASP A 42 3.89 10.98 -1.58
N GLY A 43 3.50 9.79 -2.03
CA GLY A 43 3.47 9.40 -3.43
C GLY A 43 2.44 10.13 -4.29
N PHE A 44 1.32 10.52 -3.69
CA PHE A 44 0.18 11.12 -4.37
C PHE A 44 -0.27 12.42 -3.73
N ALA A 45 0.67 13.23 -3.21
CA ALA A 45 0.37 14.50 -2.53
C ALA A 45 -0.51 15.47 -3.34
N HIS A 46 -0.45 15.40 -4.68
CA HIS A 46 -1.28 16.21 -5.58
C HIS A 46 -2.70 15.67 -5.78
N ALA A 47 -2.96 14.42 -5.43
CA ALA A 47 -4.26 13.81 -5.57
C ALA A 47 -5.19 14.24 -4.43
N ASP A 48 -6.48 14.37 -4.75
CA ASP A 48 -7.50 14.66 -3.76
C ASP A 48 -7.60 13.54 -2.71
N THR A 49 -8.23 13.85 -1.59
CA THR A 49 -8.38 12.93 -0.46
C THR A 49 -9.14 11.66 -0.82
N THR A 50 -10.13 11.73 -1.72
CA THR A 50 -10.91 10.56 -2.15
C THR A 50 -10.02 9.58 -2.91
N THR A 51 -9.25 10.08 -3.87
CA THR A 51 -8.31 9.30 -4.67
C THR A 51 -7.25 8.65 -3.78
N ARG A 52 -6.64 9.41 -2.85
CA ARG A 52 -5.65 8.85 -1.91
C ARG A 52 -6.25 7.79 -0.99
N ASN A 53 -7.48 7.99 -0.51
CA ASN A 53 -8.17 7.01 0.34
C ASN A 53 -8.48 5.71 -0.42
N GLN A 54 -8.86 5.80 -1.70
CA GLN A 54 -9.08 4.63 -2.55
C GLN A 54 -7.79 3.82 -2.72
N ILE A 55 -6.71 4.47 -3.15
CA ILE A 55 -5.38 3.82 -3.31
C ILE A 55 -4.94 3.15 -2.00
N THR A 56 -5.07 3.85 -0.88
CA THR A 56 -4.70 3.35 0.45
C THR A 56 -5.53 2.12 0.82
N THR A 57 -6.86 2.20 0.63
CA THR A 57 -7.79 1.12 1.01
C THR A 57 -7.58 -0.13 0.15
N GLU A 58 -7.43 0.04 -1.16
CA GLU A 58 -7.18 -1.07 -2.09
C GLU A 58 -5.86 -1.77 -1.75
N THR A 59 -4.79 -0.99 -1.54
CA THR A 59 -3.48 -1.53 -1.15
C THR A 59 -3.56 -2.28 0.17
N PHE A 60 -4.24 -1.70 1.17
CA PHE A 60 -4.43 -2.33 2.48
C PHE A 60 -5.13 -3.67 2.35
N LEU A 61 -6.26 -3.69 1.63
CA LEU A 61 -7.01 -4.93 1.41
C LEU A 61 -6.21 -5.95 0.61
N GLN A 62 -5.36 -5.55 -0.32
CA GLN A 62 -4.55 -6.48 -1.12
C GLN A 62 -3.40 -7.09 -0.31
N GLY A 63 -2.74 -6.29 0.53
CA GLY A 63 -1.59 -6.72 1.32
C GLY A 63 -1.94 -7.32 2.69
N CYS A 64 -3.19 -7.22 3.14
CA CYS A 64 -3.64 -7.76 4.42
C CYS A 64 -3.49 -9.28 4.50
N ARG A 65 -2.81 -9.75 5.54
CA ARG A 65 -2.45 -11.15 5.74
C ARG A 65 -3.68 -12.05 5.90
N GLU A 66 -4.65 -11.61 6.68
CA GLU A 66 -5.87 -12.40 6.96
C GLU A 66 -6.63 -12.72 5.68
N LYS A 67 -6.79 -11.74 4.78
CA LYS A 67 -7.42 -11.94 3.47
C LYS A 67 -6.62 -12.92 2.60
N MET A 68 -5.28 -12.82 2.60
CA MET A 68 -4.43 -13.75 1.84
C MET A 68 -4.53 -15.19 2.38
N VAL A 69 -4.59 -15.36 3.70
CA VAL A 69 -4.76 -16.67 4.35
C VAL A 69 -6.13 -17.25 4.01
N ALA A 70 -7.20 -16.45 4.11
CA ALA A 70 -8.56 -16.86 3.76
C ALA A 70 -8.66 -17.30 2.29
N HIS A 71 -8.08 -16.51 1.36
CA HIS A 71 -8.06 -16.86 -0.07
C HIS A 71 -7.35 -18.19 -0.33
N ARG A 72 -6.18 -18.41 0.27
CA ARG A 72 -5.43 -19.67 0.15
C ARG A 72 -6.17 -20.87 0.74
N ALA A 73 -6.92 -20.66 1.82
CA ALA A 73 -7.75 -21.71 2.41
C ALA A 73 -8.91 -22.10 1.50
N MET A 74 -9.54 -21.13 0.84
CA MET A 74 -10.60 -21.37 -0.16
C MET A 74 -10.08 -22.11 -1.39
N GLU A 75 -8.92 -21.75 -1.94
CA GLU A 75 -8.32 -22.45 -3.09
C GLU A 75 -7.96 -23.92 -2.81
N ARG A 76 -7.69 -24.26 -1.54
CA ARG A 76 -7.37 -25.62 -1.11
C ARG A 76 -8.60 -26.49 -0.84
N ASN A 77 -9.79 -25.91 -0.84
CA ASN A 77 -11.06 -26.60 -0.57
C ASN A 77 -12.03 -26.36 -1.74
N PRO A 78 -11.78 -26.94 -2.94
CA PRO A 78 -12.64 -26.78 -4.11
C PRO A 78 -13.98 -27.51 -3.97
#